data_AF-A0AAX2ITV3-F1
#
_entry.id   AF-A0AAX2ITV3-F1
#
_cell.length_a   1.000
_cell.length_b   1.000
_cell.length_c   1.000
_cell.angle_alpha   90.00
_cell.angle_beta   90.00
_cell.angle_gamma   90.00
#
_symmetry.space_group_name_H-M   'P 1'
#
loop_
_entity.id
_entity.type
_entity.pdbx_description
1 polymer ?
#
loop_
_entity_poly.entity_id
_entity_poly.type
_entity_poly.pdbx_seq_one_letter_code
_entity_poly.pdbx_strand_id
1 'polypeptide(L)'
;MYGSDSCGEGIITPEDNKAVQTEIQTHKAKIDGILTPGEVQQIRKKLKLKQKEASDIFGDGVNAFNRYENGINPVPKPFSLLLTILKNHPEQLRELISLEKNRVS
;
A
#
# COMPACT_ATOMS: atom_id res chain seq x y z
N MET A 1 -30.46 -25.70 -34.95
CA MET A 1 -29.43 -24.65 -35.05
C MET A 1 -28.93 -24.39 -33.65
N TYR A 2 -27.71 -24.84 -33.34
CA TYR A 2 -27.06 -24.59 -32.05
C TYR A 2 -26.48 -23.17 -32.07
N GLY A 3 -27.01 -22.30 -31.23
CA GLY A 3 -26.31 -21.10 -30.78
C GLY A 3 -25.71 -21.40 -29.41
N SER A 4 -24.42 -21.14 -29.22
CA SER A 4 -23.88 -20.80 -27.91
C SER A 4 -22.50 -20.18 -28.05
N ASP A 5 -22.44 -18.92 -27.65
CA ASP A 5 -21.33 -18.14 -27.11
C ASP A 5 -19.92 -18.75 -27.17
N SER A 6 -19.13 -18.25 -28.12
CA SER A 6 -17.68 -18.21 -27.97
C SER A 6 -17.32 -17.16 -26.91
N CYS A 7 -17.43 -17.57 -25.63
CA CYS A 7 -16.77 -16.90 -24.52
C CYS A 7 -15.27 -16.86 -24.81
N GLY A 8 -14.75 -15.67 -25.06
CA GLY A 8 -13.31 -15.43 -25.18
C GLY A 8 -12.65 -15.63 -23.82
N GLU A 9 -12.21 -16.85 -23.54
CA GLU A 9 -11.31 -17.14 -22.44
C GLU A 9 -9.94 -16.52 -22.76
N GLY A 10 -9.74 -15.27 -22.35
CA GLY A 10 -8.42 -14.67 -22.27
C GLY A 10 -7.62 -15.42 -21.22
N ILE A 11 -6.54 -16.09 -21.63
CA ILE A 11 -5.58 -16.71 -20.71
C ILE A 11 -4.90 -15.57 -19.95
N ILE A 12 -5.28 -15.40 -18.68
CA ILE A 12 -4.67 -14.41 -17.77
C ILE A 12 -3.29 -14.93 -17.37
N THR A 13 -2.23 -14.24 -17.77
CA THR A 13 -0.86 -14.57 -17.35
C THR A 13 -0.63 -14.13 -15.89
N PRO A 14 0.34 -14.71 -15.16
CA PRO A 14 0.70 -14.27 -13.81
C PRO A 14 1.05 -12.78 -13.72
N GLU A 15 1.64 -12.23 -14.79
CA GLU A 15 1.99 -10.81 -14.93
C GLU A 15 0.75 -9.92 -15.07
N ASP A 16 -0.25 -10.35 -15.85
CA ASP A 16 -1.55 -9.68 -15.95
C ASP A 16 -2.26 -9.64 -14.59
N ASN A 17 -2.10 -10.70 -13.81
CA ASN A 17 -2.73 -10.86 -12.50
C ASN A 17 -2.29 -9.78 -11.50
N LYS A 18 -1.01 -9.35 -11.53
CA LYS A 18 -0.48 -8.36 -10.57
C LYS A 18 -0.97 -6.93 -10.86
N ALA A 19 -1.02 -6.55 -12.13
CA ALA A 19 -1.57 -5.25 -12.53
C ALA A 19 -3.06 -5.17 -12.18
N VAL A 20 -3.82 -6.21 -12.55
CA VAL A 20 -5.25 -6.34 -12.22
C VAL A 20 -5.49 -6.30 -10.71
N GLN A 21 -4.68 -7.02 -9.93
CA GLN A 21 -4.81 -7.00 -8.47
C GLN A 21 -4.59 -5.61 -7.87
N THR A 22 -3.58 -4.88 -8.37
CA THR A 22 -3.30 -3.51 -7.90
C THR A 22 -4.45 -2.57 -8.23
N GLU A 23 -5.06 -2.69 -9.40
CA GLU A 23 -6.23 -1.91 -9.80
C GLU A 23 -7.45 -2.24 -8.94
N ILE A 24 -7.77 -3.52 -8.75
CA ILE A 24 -8.86 -3.96 -7.86
C ILE A 24 -8.67 -3.38 -6.46
N GLN A 25 -7.46 -3.48 -5.90
CA GLN A 25 -7.17 -2.94 -4.58
C GLN A 25 -7.27 -1.41 -4.54
N THR A 26 -6.88 -0.73 -5.62
CA THR A 26 -7.05 0.72 -5.77
C THR A 26 -8.52 1.11 -5.73
N HIS A 27 -9.39 0.40 -6.44
CA HIS A 27 -10.84 0.65 -6.42
C HIS A 27 -11.44 0.40 -5.04
N LYS A 28 -11.10 -0.71 -4.39
CA LYS A 28 -11.56 -1.01 -3.02
C LYS A 28 -11.11 0.05 -2.01
N ALA A 29 -9.84 0.44 -2.06
CA ALA A 29 -9.29 1.46 -1.16
C ALA A 29 -10.03 2.81 -1.27
N LYS A 30 -10.41 3.22 -2.49
CA LYS A 30 -11.21 4.43 -2.71
C LYS A 30 -12.60 4.33 -2.09
N ILE A 31 -13.26 3.17 -2.16
CA ILE A 31 -14.57 2.93 -1.55
C ILE A 31 -14.46 2.97 -0.02
N ASP A 32 -13.42 2.35 0.54
CA ASP A 32 -13.21 2.24 1.99
C ASP A 32 -12.68 3.55 2.62
N GLY A 33 -12.31 4.53 1.78
CA GLY A 33 -11.72 5.80 2.19
C GLY A 33 -10.35 5.62 2.85
N ILE A 34 -9.52 4.73 2.30
CA ILE A 34 -8.13 4.50 2.72
C ILE A 34 -7.17 4.73 1.55
N LEU A 35 -5.88 4.84 1.85
CA LEU A 35 -4.86 5.08 0.84
C LEU A 35 -4.76 3.90 -0.14
N THR A 36 -4.70 4.24 -1.42
CA THR A 36 -4.41 3.31 -2.50
C THR A 36 -2.93 2.86 -2.49
N PRO A 37 -2.59 1.73 -3.13
CA PRO A 37 -1.19 1.29 -3.28
C PRO A 37 -0.25 2.38 -3.81
N GLY A 38 -0.72 3.13 -4.82
CA GLY A 38 0.02 4.24 -5.41
C GLY A 38 0.23 5.41 -4.45
N GLU A 39 -0.78 5.77 -3.66
CA GLU A 39 -0.66 6.84 -2.67
C GLU A 39 0.30 6.46 -1.53
N VAL A 40 0.26 5.21 -1.05
CA VAL A 40 1.21 4.72 -0.06
C VAL A 40 2.64 4.86 -0.59
N GLN A 41 2.90 4.46 -1.84
CA GLN A 41 4.21 4.62 -2.46
C GLN A 41 4.62 6.10 -2.56
N GLN A 42 3.71 6.97 -2.99
CA GLN A 42 3.99 8.40 -3.15
C GLN A 42 4.34 9.06 -1.81
N ILE A 43 3.59 8.75 -0.75
CA ILE A 43 3.84 9.28 0.60
C ILE A 43 5.20 8.78 1.10
N ARG A 44 5.50 7.48 0.98
CA ARG A 44 6.81 6.95 1.38
C ARG A 44 7.97 7.66 0.65
N LYS A 45 7.84 7.85 -0.66
CA LYS A 45 8.83 8.58 -1.47
C LYS A 45 8.96 10.05 -1.01
N LYS A 46 7.86 10.72 -0.70
CA LYS A 46 7.85 12.09 -0.14
C LYS A 46 8.57 12.17 1.20
N LEU A 47 8.42 11.17 2.05
CA LEU A 47 9.13 11.02 3.32
C LEU A 47 10.60 10.59 3.17
N LYS A 48 11.07 10.36 1.93
CA LYS A 48 12.44 9.93 1.59
C LYS A 48 12.85 8.60 2.23
N LEU A 49 11.90 7.68 2.37
CA LEU A 49 12.14 6.36 2.95
C LEU A 49 12.20 5.27 1.87
N LYS A 50 13.08 4.29 2.04
CA LYS A 50 13.02 2.99 1.34
C LYS A 50 11.91 2.13 1.94
N GLN A 51 11.43 1.12 1.21
CA GLN A 51 10.39 0.21 1.70
C GLN A 51 10.80 -0.49 3.00
N LYS A 52 12.08 -0.91 3.10
CA LYS A 52 12.64 -1.52 4.31
C LYS A 52 12.65 -0.53 5.48
N GLU A 53 13.19 0.67 5.28
CA GLU A 53 13.26 1.71 6.34
C GLU A 53 11.87 2.07 6.85
N ALA A 54 10.90 2.21 5.96
CA ALA A 54 9.52 2.46 6.36
C ALA A 54 8.93 1.27 7.14
N SER A 55 9.19 0.04 6.71
CA SER A 55 8.73 -1.16 7.42
C SER A 55 9.37 -1.29 8.81
N ASP A 56 10.65 -0.92 8.94
CA ASP A 56 11.38 -0.91 10.22
C ASP A 56 10.80 0.16 11.18
N ILE A 57 10.52 1.37 10.68
CA ILE A 57 9.97 2.48 11.49
C ILE A 57 8.54 2.20 11.95
N PHE A 58 7.70 1.64 11.08
CA PHE A 58 6.26 1.47 11.36
C PHE A 58 5.91 0.09 11.93
N GLY A 59 6.86 -0.86 11.98
CA GLY A 59 6.74 -2.11 12.75
C GLY A 59 5.81 -3.17 12.16
N ASP A 60 5.27 -3.00 10.95
CA ASP A 60 4.28 -3.93 10.34
C ASP A 60 4.93 -5.15 9.63
N GLY A 61 6.19 -5.44 9.99
CA GLY A 61 7.02 -6.50 9.43
C GLY A 61 7.76 -6.11 8.14
N VAL A 62 8.86 -6.81 7.86
CA VAL A 62 9.89 -6.45 6.83
C VAL A 62 9.35 -6.14 5.43
N ASN A 63 8.22 -6.74 5.05
CA ASN A 63 7.65 -6.63 3.71
C ASN A 63 6.33 -5.85 3.66
N ALA A 64 5.96 -5.11 4.71
CA ALA A 64 4.68 -4.40 4.78
C ALA A 64 4.48 -3.43 3.61
N PHE A 65 5.44 -2.53 3.40
CA PHE A 65 5.36 -1.56 2.31
C PHE A 65 5.41 -2.21 0.93
N ASN A 66 6.06 -3.37 0.78
CA ASN A 66 5.97 -4.13 -0.45
C ASN A 66 4.54 -4.65 -0.69
N ARG A 67 3.89 -5.21 0.34
CA ARG A 67 2.50 -5.70 0.21
C ARG A 67 1.51 -4.57 -0.10
N TYR A 68 1.62 -3.43 0.59
CA TYR A 68 0.72 -2.30 0.38
C TYR A 68 0.90 -1.69 -1.02
N GLU A 69 2.14 -1.44 -1.44
CA GLU A 69 2.42 -0.77 -2.73
C GLU A 69 2.14 -1.66 -3.94
N ASN A 70 2.11 -2.98 -3.77
CA ASN A 70 1.72 -3.92 -4.82
C ASN A 70 0.24 -4.36 -4.71
N GLY A 71 -0.55 -3.75 -3.81
CA GLY A 71 -1.97 -4.10 -3.64
C GLY A 71 -2.23 -5.53 -3.14
N ILE A 72 -1.24 -6.17 -2.51
CA ILE A 72 -1.37 -7.51 -1.93
C ILE A 72 -2.27 -7.47 -0.69
N ASN A 73 -2.08 -6.44 0.13
CA ASN A 73 -2.93 -6.18 1.29
C ASN A 73 -3.35 -4.70 1.28
N PRO A 74 -4.58 -4.39 1.72
CA PRO A 74 -4.96 -3.03 2.03
C PRO A 74 -4.15 -2.52 3.22
N VAL A 75 -3.90 -1.21 3.25
CA VAL A 75 -3.33 -0.56 4.42
C VAL A 75 -4.41 -0.48 5.53
N PRO A 76 -4.10 -0.80 6.80
CA PRO A 76 -5.07 -0.61 7.88
C PRO A 76 -5.51 0.86 7.98
N LYS A 77 -6.81 1.10 8.26
CA LYS A 77 -7.36 2.48 8.30
C LYS A 77 -6.64 3.43 9.26
N PRO A 78 -6.26 3.03 10.50
CA PRO A 78 -5.47 3.91 11.37
C PRO A 78 -4.12 4.30 10.75
N PHE A 79 -3.47 3.35 10.08
CA PHE A 79 -2.18 3.58 9.43
C PHE A 79 -2.32 4.47 8.19
N SER A 80 -3.42 4.32 7.44
CA SER A 80 -3.82 5.21 6.35
C SER A 80 -3.92 6.67 6.81
N LEU A 81 -4.56 6.91 7.96
CA LEU A 81 -4.71 8.25 8.53
C LEU A 81 -3.36 8.81 8.98
N LEU A 82 -2.53 8.01 9.65
CA LEU A 82 -1.19 8.41 10.07
C LEU A 82 -0.33 8.84 8.87
N LEU A 83 -0.28 8.02 7.82
CA LEU A 83 0.47 8.34 6.60
C LEU A 83 -0.07 9.61 5.92
N THR A 84 -1.38 9.85 5.98
CA THR A 84 -1.99 11.08 5.46
C THR A 84 -1.58 12.31 6.27
N ILE A 85 -1.50 12.21 7.60
CA ILE A 85 -0.99 13.30 8.45
C ILE A 85 0.48 13.56 8.11
N LEU A 86 1.31 12.51 8.03
CA LEU A 86 2.74 12.63 7.71
C LEU A 86 2.99 13.16 6.28
N LYS A 87 2.08 12.89 5.34
CA LYS A 87 2.13 13.50 4.00
C LYS A 87 2.03 15.03 4.08
N ASN A 88 1.23 15.55 5.00
CA ASN A 88 1.01 16.99 5.19
C ASN A 88 2.06 17.62 6.12
N HIS A 89 2.56 16.84 7.08
CA HIS A 89 3.50 17.26 8.12
C HIS A 89 4.73 16.33 8.17
N PRO A 90 5.57 16.29 7.11
CA PRO A 90 6.70 15.36 7.04
C PRO A 90 7.74 15.56 8.16
N GLU A 91 7.79 16.73 8.77
CA GLU A 91 8.64 17.06 9.93
C GLU A 91 8.35 16.18 11.16
N GLN A 92 7.09 15.72 11.32
CA GLN A 92 6.66 14.87 12.44
C GLN A 92 7.25 13.45 12.37
N LEU A 93 7.79 13.04 11.22
CA LEU A 93 8.47 11.75 11.10
C LEU A 93 9.65 11.62 12.09
N ARG A 94 10.35 12.73 12.37
CA ARG A 94 11.47 12.73 13.34
C ARG A 94 10.99 12.40 14.75
N GLU A 95 9.85 12.95 15.13
CA GLU A 95 9.24 12.69 16.43
C GLU A 95 8.84 11.21 16.56
N LEU A 96 8.17 10.65 15.54
CA LEU A 96 7.82 9.23 15.53
C LEU A 96 9.04 8.32 15.68
N ILE A 97 10.12 8.58 14.95
CA ILE A 97 11.36 7.82 15.06
C ILE A 97 11.96 7.94 16.47
N SER A 98 11.88 9.11 17.09
CA SER A 98 12.38 9.30 18.46
C SER A 98 11.57 8.52 19.49
N LEU A 99 10.23 8.46 19.32
CA LEU A 99 9.34 7.71 20.20
C LEU A 99 9.56 6.20 20.12
N GLU A 100 9.84 5.68 18.92
CA GLU A 100 10.14 4.25 18.71
C GLU A 100 11.43 3.85 19.43
N LYS A 101 12.52 4.61 19.24
CA LYS A 101 13.81 4.35 19.93
C LYS A 101 13.69 4.33 21.45
N ASN A 102 12.85 5.21 22.01
CA ASN A 102 12.62 5.30 23.46
C ASN A 102 11.79 4.13 24.02
N ARG A 103 11.07 3.37 23.18
CA ARG A 103 10.28 2.20 23.62
C ARG A 103 11.08 0.89 23.63
N VAL A 104 12.20 0.87 22.92
CA VAL A 104 13.09 -0.30 22.81
C VAL A 104 14.30 -0.18 23.76
N SER A 105 14.46 0.97 24.42
CA SER A 105 15.44 1.22 25.48
C SER A 105 14.84 0.99 26.86
#